data_AF-A0A2S2KRG1-F1
#
_entry.id   AF-A0A2S2KRG1-F1
#
_cell.length_a   1.000
_cell.length_b   1.000
_cell.length_c   1.000
_cell.angle_alpha   90.00
_cell.angle_beta   90.00
_cell.angle_gamma   90.00
#
_symmetry.space_group_name_H-M   'P 1'
#
loop_
_entity.id
_entity.type
_entity.pdbx_description
1 polymer ?
#
loop_
_entity_poly.entity_id
_entity_poly.type
_entity_poly.pdbx_seq_one_letter_code
_entity_poly.pdbx_strand_id
1 'polypeptide(L)'
;MYTNRIFNNNFINYYYEFHMLGKAKKFGIGVGIVVLVFFVVAILASIGYEAQEEKLKTPKLSEVEIKTNALKIPYDDLLRNNENYVGEIVSYQGKVLQVQNTFGDTYVMRIGVTKNTFAYDDVVWVNYAGSRVLEGDIVEFWGDVKGIRDYTAVLGNVVSVPEVNSMILNVVQKQGS
;
A
#
# COMPACT_ATOMS: atom_id res chain seq x y z
N MET A 1 3.94 28.67 40.25
CA MET A 1 4.97 27.62 40.32
C MET A 1 5.20 27.12 38.90
N TYR A 2 6.36 27.44 38.32
CA TYR A 2 6.67 27.22 36.91
C TYR A 2 7.18 25.79 36.65
N THR A 3 6.99 25.40 35.40
CA THR A 3 7.02 24.09 34.71
C THR A 3 8.38 23.38 34.64
N ASN A 4 8.36 22.05 34.40
CA ASN A 4 9.11 21.31 33.34
C ASN A 4 8.90 19.79 33.52
N ARG A 5 8.23 19.05 32.61
CA ARG A 5 8.81 18.33 31.44
C ARG A 5 10.10 17.59 31.81
N ILE A 6 10.19 16.26 31.70
CA ILE A 6 10.69 15.58 30.49
C ILE A 6 10.38 14.07 30.55
N PHE A 7 10.18 13.55 29.34
CA PHE A 7 9.92 12.18 28.91
C PHE A 7 10.96 11.17 29.39
N ASN A 8 10.46 9.95 29.65
CA ASN A 8 11.27 8.77 29.94
C ASN A 8 12.04 8.34 28.68
N ASN A 9 13.37 8.32 28.81
CA ASN A 9 14.35 7.93 27.81
C ASN A 9 14.39 6.41 27.67
N ASN A 10 14.24 5.90 26.45
CA ASN A 10 14.69 4.54 26.11
C ASN A 10 15.06 4.39 24.63
N PHE A 11 15.71 5.41 24.08
CA PHE A 11 16.48 5.26 22.85
C PHE A 11 17.77 6.05 23.01
N ILE A 12 18.86 5.47 22.46
CA ILE A 12 20.21 6.02 22.39
C ILE A 12 21.07 5.66 23.61
N ASN A 13 21.47 4.39 23.67
CA ASN A 13 22.60 3.94 24.47
C ASN A 13 23.68 3.35 23.55
N TYR A 14 24.25 4.21 22.70
CA TYR A 14 25.37 3.86 21.82
C TYR A 14 26.35 5.02 21.64
N TYR A 15 26.66 5.77 22.70
CA TYR A 15 27.83 6.64 22.66
C TYR A 15 28.48 6.72 24.05
N TYR A 16 29.82 6.70 24.04
CA TYR A 16 30.75 7.04 25.13
C TYR A 16 31.26 5.88 26.01
N GLU A 17 32.13 5.06 25.42
CA GLU A 17 33.25 4.49 26.17
C GLU A 17 34.56 4.88 25.46
N PHE A 18 35.15 6.00 25.87
CA PHE A 18 36.55 6.30 25.57
C PHE A 18 37.15 6.97 26.79
N HIS A 19 37.54 6.15 27.76
CA HIS A 19 38.26 6.60 28.93
C HIS A 19 39.57 5.82 29.01
N MET A 20 40.69 6.45 28.62
CA MET A 20 42.01 6.18 29.21
C MET A 20 42.97 7.37 29.03
N LEU A 21 43.26 8.01 30.16
CA LEU A 21 44.51 8.63 30.66
C LEU A 21 45.57 9.20 29.69
N GLY A 22 45.94 10.47 29.97
CA GLY A 22 47.33 10.81 30.29
C GLY A 22 48.17 11.58 29.24
N LYS A 23 48.32 12.90 29.47
CA LYS A 23 49.34 13.83 28.96
C LYS A 23 49.30 14.20 27.45
N ALA A 24 49.15 15.50 27.21
CA ALA A 24 48.93 16.14 25.91
C ALA A 24 50.02 15.87 24.85
N LYS A 25 49.59 15.46 23.65
CA LYS A 25 50.37 15.63 22.40
C LYS A 25 49.42 15.77 21.22
N LYS A 26 49.49 16.92 20.56
CA LYS A 26 48.90 17.36 19.28
C LYS A 26 48.32 16.24 18.37
N PHE A 27 47.13 15.71 18.69
CA PHE A 27 46.42 14.73 17.87
C PHE A 27 44.93 15.04 17.71
N GLY A 28 44.52 16.30 17.95
CA GLY A 28 43.12 16.75 17.85
C GLY A 28 42.69 17.29 16.49
N ILE A 29 43.63 17.61 15.59
CA ILE A 29 43.30 18.27 14.32
C ILE A 29 42.96 17.23 13.24
N GLY A 30 43.67 16.10 13.20
CA GLY A 30 43.43 15.07 12.17
C GLY A 30 42.10 14.33 12.31
N VAL A 31 41.70 13.98 13.54
CA VAL A 31 40.44 13.23 13.78
C VAL A 31 39.21 14.12 13.56
N GLY A 32 39.28 15.39 13.95
CA GLY A 32 38.20 16.36 13.71
C GLY A 32 37.93 16.60 12.22
N ILE A 33 38.98 16.62 11.39
CA ILE A 33 38.85 16.75 9.93
C ILE A 33 38.22 15.50 9.32
N VAL A 34 38.60 14.29 9.76
CA VAL A 34 38.03 13.03 9.23
C VAL A 34 36.55 12.88 9.56
N VAL A 35 36.12 13.26 10.77
CA VAL A 35 34.70 13.26 11.17
C VAL A 35 33.90 14.28 10.35
N LEU A 36 34.45 15.48 10.15
CA LEU A 36 33.78 16.53 9.37
C LEU A 36 33.69 16.16 7.88
N VAL A 37 34.70 15.51 7.32
CA VAL A 37 34.66 14.95 5.95
C VAL A 37 33.64 13.82 5.84
N PHE A 38 33.52 12.94 6.84
CA PHE A 38 32.48 11.90 6.86
C PHE A 38 31.07 12.48 6.92
N PHE A 39 30.85 13.53 7.72
CA PHE A 39 29.56 14.24 7.75
C PHE A 39 29.28 14.98 6.44
N VAL A 40 30.28 15.59 5.80
CA VAL A 40 30.11 16.25 4.49
C VAL A 40 29.84 15.23 3.38
N VAL A 41 30.50 14.08 3.38
CA VAL A 41 30.24 12.99 2.42
C VAL A 41 28.86 12.36 2.66
N ALA A 42 28.44 12.18 3.92
CA ALA A 42 27.09 11.72 4.24
C ALA A 42 26.02 12.74 3.81
N ILE A 43 26.28 14.04 4.00
CA ILE A 43 25.40 15.11 3.54
C ILE A 43 25.33 15.14 2.01
N LEU A 44 26.47 15.06 1.32
CA LEU A 44 26.51 14.99 -0.16
C LEU A 44 25.84 13.72 -0.70
N ALA A 45 25.98 12.58 -0.02
CA ALA A 45 25.25 11.36 -0.36
C ALA A 45 23.75 11.50 -0.14
N SER A 46 23.29 12.23 0.90
CA SER A 46 21.86 12.50 1.09
C SER A 46 21.29 13.52 0.11
N ILE A 47 22.06 14.53 -0.32
CA ILE A 47 21.60 15.52 -1.31
C ILE A 47 21.60 14.90 -2.73
N GLY A 48 22.50 13.94 -3.00
CA GLY A 48 22.60 13.22 -4.28
C GLY A 48 21.64 12.03 -4.45
N TYR A 49 20.87 11.69 -3.42
CA TYR A 49 19.81 10.67 -3.47
C TYR A 49 18.40 11.27 -3.50
N GLU A 50 18.27 12.58 -3.76
CA GLU A 50 17.08 13.14 -4.39
C GLU A 50 17.21 13.06 -5.93
N ALA A 51 17.80 11.96 -6.42
CA ALA A 51 17.63 11.53 -7.80
C ALA A 51 16.17 11.12 -7.97
N GLN A 52 15.33 12.13 -8.12
CA GLN A 52 14.26 12.19 -9.09
C GLN A 52 13.61 10.81 -9.27
N GLU A 53 12.62 10.51 -8.42
CA GLU A 53 11.50 9.68 -8.87
C GLU A 53 10.88 10.42 -10.06
N GLU A 54 11.52 10.28 -11.21
CA GLU A 54 10.90 10.49 -12.49
C GLU A 54 9.83 9.41 -12.54
N LYS A 55 8.65 9.73 -11.99
CA LYS A 55 7.40 9.09 -12.35
C LYS A 55 7.42 9.01 -13.87
N LEU A 56 7.77 7.84 -14.39
CA LEU A 56 7.43 7.45 -15.75
C LEU A 56 5.95 7.77 -15.87
N LYS A 57 5.65 8.87 -16.56
CA LYS A 57 4.30 9.23 -16.94
C LYS A 57 3.91 8.28 -18.06
N THR A 58 3.71 7.01 -17.71
CA THR A 58 2.80 6.15 -18.45
C THR A 58 1.53 6.98 -18.63
N PRO A 59 0.99 7.13 -19.85
CA PRO A 59 -0.26 7.83 -20.03
C PRO A 59 -1.31 7.18 -19.14
N LYS A 60 -1.69 7.88 -18.06
CA LYS A 60 -2.75 7.43 -17.18
C LYS A 60 -4.02 7.62 -17.98
N LEU A 61 -4.65 6.52 -18.39
CA LEU A 61 -5.95 6.54 -19.03
C LEU A 61 -6.90 7.45 -18.25
N SER A 62 -7.65 8.28 -18.96
CA SER A 62 -8.69 9.11 -18.35
C SER A 62 -9.81 8.24 -17.79
N GLU A 63 -10.59 8.78 -16.86
CA GLU A 63 -11.71 8.05 -16.25
C GLU A 63 -12.73 7.55 -17.30
N VAL A 64 -12.96 8.37 -18.33
CA VAL A 64 -13.86 8.06 -19.44
C VAL A 64 -13.32 6.89 -20.26
N GLU A 65 -12.02 6.88 -20.57
CA GLU A 65 -11.39 5.79 -21.30
C GLU A 65 -11.42 4.48 -20.51
N ILE A 66 -11.13 4.52 -19.21
CA ILE A 66 -11.18 3.34 -18.33
C ILE A 66 -12.59 2.74 -18.34
N LYS A 67 -13.62 3.57 -18.13
CA LYS A 67 -15.02 3.10 -18.11
C LYS A 67 -15.49 2.59 -19.47
N THR A 68 -15.03 3.19 -20.56
CA THR A 68 -15.41 2.80 -21.94
C THR A 68 -14.75 1.49 -22.35
N ASN A 69 -13.50 1.27 -21.96
CA ASN A 69 -12.74 0.06 -22.32
C ASN A 69 -12.99 -1.12 -21.37
N ALA A 70 -13.72 -0.91 -20.28
CA ALA A 70 -13.94 -1.95 -19.29
C ALA A 70 -14.88 -3.05 -19.79
N LEU A 71 -14.43 -4.28 -19.66
CA LEU A 71 -15.18 -5.48 -19.98
C LEU A 71 -16.15 -5.82 -18.84
N LYS A 72 -17.33 -6.33 -19.21
CA LYS A 72 -18.32 -6.90 -18.29
C LYS A 72 -18.25 -8.42 -18.39
N ILE A 73 -17.36 -9.01 -17.61
CA ILE A 73 -17.10 -10.45 -17.61
C ILE A 73 -17.90 -11.07 -16.46
N PRO A 74 -18.63 -12.19 -16.68
CA PRO A 74 -19.22 -12.94 -15.58
C PRO A 74 -18.14 -13.47 -14.63
N TYR A 75 -18.42 -13.50 -13.33
CA TYR A 75 -17.43 -13.95 -12.33
C TYR A 75 -16.86 -15.35 -12.62
N ASP A 76 -17.74 -16.31 -12.94
CA ASP A 76 -17.33 -17.69 -13.25
C ASP A 76 -16.33 -17.76 -14.40
N ASP A 77 -16.49 -16.90 -15.40
CA ASP A 77 -15.59 -16.85 -16.56
C ASP A 77 -14.27 -16.18 -16.20
N LEU A 78 -14.32 -15.08 -15.44
CA LEU A 78 -13.10 -14.42 -14.92
C LEU A 78 -12.29 -15.35 -14.02
N LEU A 79 -12.94 -16.22 -13.25
CA LEU A 79 -12.28 -17.18 -12.37
C LEU A 79 -11.70 -18.36 -13.16
N ARG A 80 -12.47 -18.94 -14.09
CA ARG A 80 -12.06 -20.16 -14.81
C ARG A 80 -11.02 -19.91 -15.90
N ASN A 81 -11.10 -18.76 -16.57
CA ASN A 81 -10.30 -18.40 -17.74
C ASN A 81 -9.47 -17.13 -17.47
N ASN A 82 -9.01 -16.96 -16.23
CA ASN A 82 -8.42 -15.71 -15.72
C ASN A 82 -7.22 -15.24 -16.54
N GLU A 83 -6.40 -16.17 -17.01
CA GLU A 83 -5.22 -15.96 -17.82
C GLU A 83 -5.50 -15.20 -19.13
N ASN A 84 -6.71 -15.32 -19.69
CA ASN A 84 -7.11 -14.61 -20.89
C ASN A 84 -7.41 -13.12 -20.64
N TYR A 85 -7.56 -12.74 -19.36
CA TYR A 85 -8.00 -11.41 -18.96
C TYR A 85 -6.95 -10.62 -18.21
N VAL A 86 -5.78 -11.20 -17.90
CA VAL A 86 -4.70 -10.48 -17.20
C VAL A 86 -4.31 -9.22 -17.98
N GLY A 87 -4.38 -8.07 -17.31
CA GLY A 87 -4.13 -6.74 -17.88
C GLY A 87 -5.35 -6.08 -18.51
N GLU A 88 -6.42 -6.82 -18.81
CA GLU A 88 -7.69 -6.26 -19.28
C GLU A 88 -8.40 -5.51 -18.16
N ILE A 89 -9.08 -4.42 -18.52
CA ILE A 89 -9.88 -3.64 -17.57
C ILE A 89 -11.25 -4.31 -17.44
N VAL A 90 -11.66 -4.61 -16.21
CA VAL A 90 -12.97 -5.16 -15.88
C VAL A 90 -13.77 -4.20 -15.01
N SER A 91 -15.09 -4.37 -15.02
CA SER A 91 -16.00 -3.61 -14.15
C SER A 91 -16.94 -4.51 -13.36
N TYR A 92 -17.11 -4.19 -12.08
CA TYR A 92 -18.03 -4.89 -11.19
C TYR A 92 -18.70 -3.93 -10.21
N GLN A 93 -19.91 -4.30 -9.80
CA GLN A 93 -20.58 -3.75 -8.64
C GLN A 93 -20.67 -4.85 -7.58
N GLY A 94 -20.36 -4.53 -6.32
CA GLY A 94 -20.36 -5.53 -5.27
C GLY A 94 -20.38 -4.95 -3.87
N LYS A 95 -20.55 -5.82 -2.88
CA LYS A 95 -20.51 -5.46 -1.47
C LYS A 95 -19.11 -5.72 -0.90
N VAL A 96 -18.57 -4.74 -0.20
CA VAL A 96 -17.31 -4.87 0.53
C VAL A 96 -17.52 -5.77 1.73
N LEU A 97 -16.91 -6.95 1.72
CA LEU A 97 -17.03 -7.96 2.78
C LEU A 97 -15.96 -7.80 3.86
N GLN A 98 -14.77 -7.34 3.45
CA GLN A 98 -13.64 -7.15 4.34
C GLN A 98 -12.75 -6.02 3.81
N VAL A 99 -12.22 -5.19 4.70
CA VAL A 99 -11.21 -4.16 4.38
C VAL A 99 -9.97 -4.36 5.23
N GLN A 100 -8.81 -4.43 4.60
CA GLN A 100 -7.51 -4.43 5.25
C GLN A 100 -6.68 -3.24 4.76
N ASN A 101 -6.31 -2.33 5.67
CA ASN A 101 -5.33 -1.29 5.36
C ASN A 101 -3.92 -1.90 5.33
N THR A 102 -3.17 -1.65 4.26
CA THR A 102 -1.80 -2.16 4.13
C THR A 102 -0.79 -1.08 4.50
N PHE A 103 -0.86 0.07 3.85
CA PHE A 103 0.00 1.22 4.14
C PHE A 103 -0.64 2.52 3.64
N GLY A 104 -0.66 3.55 4.50
CA GLY A 104 -1.25 4.85 4.17
C GLY A 104 -2.70 4.72 3.71
N ASP A 105 -3.00 5.25 2.53
CA ASP A 105 -4.32 5.17 1.90
C ASP A 105 -4.46 3.97 0.93
N THR A 106 -3.68 2.90 1.15
CA THR A 106 -3.77 1.66 0.38
C THR A 106 -4.52 0.58 1.16
N TYR A 107 -5.45 -0.07 0.49
CA TYR A 107 -6.36 -1.05 1.03
C TYR A 107 -6.37 -2.29 0.15
N VAL A 108 -6.51 -3.43 0.80
CA VAL A 108 -6.91 -4.70 0.19
C VAL A 108 -8.32 -5.00 0.65
N MET A 109 -9.20 -5.32 -0.30
CA MET A 109 -10.60 -5.59 -0.03
C MET A 109 -11.02 -6.94 -0.60
N ARG A 110 -11.93 -7.59 0.10
CA ARG A 110 -12.70 -8.73 -0.43
C ARG A 110 -14.08 -8.21 -0.79
N ILE A 111 -14.41 -8.23 -2.06
CA ILE A 111 -15.70 -7.72 -2.56
C ILE A 111 -16.48 -8.87 -3.13
N GLY A 112 -17.67 -9.15 -2.58
CA GLY A 112 -18.60 -10.11 -3.17
C GLY A 112 -19.39 -9.44 -4.28
N VAL A 113 -19.28 -9.95 -5.50
CA VAL A 113 -19.87 -9.32 -6.71
C VAL A 113 -21.20 -9.95 -7.12
N THR A 114 -21.59 -11.06 -6.50
CA THR A 114 -22.88 -11.72 -6.75
C THR A 114 -23.78 -11.60 -5.54
N LYS A 115 -24.95 -10.97 -5.70
CA LYS A 115 -25.95 -10.85 -4.64
C LYS A 115 -26.90 -12.05 -4.66
N ASN A 116 -26.89 -12.83 -3.59
CA ASN A 116 -27.85 -13.90 -3.34
C ASN A 116 -28.88 -13.47 -2.27
N THR A 117 -29.86 -14.33 -1.98
CA THR A 117 -30.99 -14.03 -1.08
C THR A 117 -30.54 -13.57 0.32
N PHE A 118 -29.43 -14.12 0.81
CA PHE A 118 -28.96 -13.90 2.19
C PHE A 118 -27.55 -13.32 2.31
N ALA A 119 -26.77 -13.31 1.21
CA ALA A 119 -25.36 -12.98 1.25
C ALA A 119 -24.88 -12.39 -0.08
N TYR A 120 -23.66 -11.86 -0.06
CA TYR A 120 -22.89 -11.58 -1.27
C TYR A 120 -21.80 -12.64 -1.37
N ASP A 121 -21.80 -13.35 -2.50
CA ASP A 121 -20.85 -14.40 -2.83
C ASP A 121 -19.93 -13.92 -3.95
N ASP A 122 -19.12 -14.83 -4.50
CA ASP A 122 -18.20 -14.58 -5.61
C ASP A 122 -17.22 -13.45 -5.28
N VAL A 123 -16.22 -13.80 -4.48
CA VAL A 123 -15.25 -12.84 -3.95
C VAL A 123 -14.22 -12.49 -5.03
N VAL A 124 -14.02 -11.20 -5.24
CA VAL A 124 -12.87 -10.63 -5.95
C VAL A 124 -11.93 -9.99 -4.93
N TRP A 125 -10.64 -10.28 -5.06
CA TRP A 125 -9.58 -9.61 -4.30
C TRP A 125 -9.23 -8.28 -4.98
N VAL A 126 -9.46 -7.17 -4.30
CA VAL A 126 -9.30 -5.83 -4.89
C VAL A 126 -8.23 -5.05 -4.14
N ASN A 127 -7.17 -4.69 -4.84
CA ASN A 127 -6.17 -3.74 -4.35
C ASN A 127 -6.61 -2.32 -4.76
N TYR A 128 -6.62 -1.39 -3.81
CA TYR A 128 -7.12 -0.03 -4.03
C TYR A 128 -6.29 0.99 -3.26
N ALA A 129 -5.98 2.12 -3.90
CA ALA A 129 -5.38 3.27 -3.24
C ALA A 129 -6.28 4.49 -3.43
N GLY A 130 -6.78 5.06 -2.32
CA GLY A 130 -7.70 6.19 -2.38
C GLY A 130 -8.49 6.44 -1.10
N SER A 131 -9.68 7.01 -1.22
CA SER A 131 -10.51 7.38 -0.07
C SER A 131 -10.95 6.14 0.72
N ARG A 132 -11.09 6.29 2.04
CA ARG A 132 -11.51 5.18 2.90
C ARG A 132 -12.87 4.63 2.48
N VAL A 133 -12.92 3.30 2.30
CA VAL A 133 -14.12 2.48 2.07
C VAL A 133 -14.34 1.61 3.30
N LEU A 134 -15.60 1.35 3.68
CA LEU A 134 -15.95 0.57 4.86
C LEU A 134 -16.53 -0.80 4.49
N GLU A 135 -16.39 -1.75 5.40
CA GLU A 135 -17.09 -3.03 5.30
C GLU A 135 -18.61 -2.79 5.27
N GLY A 136 -19.29 -3.47 4.37
CA GLY A 136 -20.73 -3.33 4.15
C GLY A 136 -21.14 -2.29 3.11
N ASP A 137 -20.23 -1.44 2.64
CA ASP A 137 -20.50 -0.53 1.52
C ASP A 137 -20.78 -1.32 0.23
N ILE A 138 -21.70 -0.81 -0.59
CA ILE A 138 -21.83 -1.22 -1.99
C ILE A 138 -20.97 -0.28 -2.82
N VAL A 139 -20.11 -0.86 -3.65
CA VAL A 139 -19.18 -0.13 -4.50
C VAL A 139 -19.32 -0.56 -5.94
N GLU A 140 -18.96 0.35 -6.84
CA GLU A 140 -18.69 0.06 -8.24
C GLU A 140 -17.22 0.35 -8.51
N PHE A 141 -16.50 -0.58 -9.14
CA PHE A 141 -15.08 -0.43 -9.39
C PHE A 141 -14.68 -0.89 -10.79
N TRP A 142 -13.59 -0.28 -11.26
CA TRP A 142 -12.94 -0.57 -12.53
C TRP A 142 -11.45 -0.76 -12.28
N GLY A 143 -10.89 -1.83 -12.82
CA GLY A 143 -9.49 -2.15 -12.58
C GLY A 143 -8.96 -3.21 -13.53
N ASP A 144 -7.64 -3.32 -13.60
CA ASP A 144 -7.00 -4.35 -14.41
C ASP A 144 -6.86 -5.66 -13.64
N VAL A 145 -7.12 -6.77 -14.32
CA VAL A 145 -6.99 -8.11 -13.76
C VAL A 145 -5.51 -8.44 -13.57
N LYS A 146 -5.16 -8.95 -12.39
CA LYS A 146 -3.77 -9.30 -12.03
C LYS A 146 -3.47 -10.78 -12.06
N GLY A 147 -4.48 -11.63 -12.02
CA GLY A 147 -4.30 -13.06 -11.91
C GLY A 147 -5.27 -13.68 -10.92
N ILE A 148 -4.89 -14.86 -10.45
CA ILE A 148 -5.52 -15.54 -9.31
C ILE A 148 -4.72 -15.25 -8.04
N ARG A 149 -5.45 -14.96 -6.97
CA ARG A 149 -4.92 -14.78 -5.62
C ARG A 149 -5.39 -15.91 -4.71
N ASP A 150 -4.42 -16.57 -4.09
CA ASP A 150 -4.66 -17.54 -3.03
C ASP A 150 -4.56 -16.88 -1.64
N TYR A 151 -5.47 -17.23 -0.74
CA TYR A 151 -5.39 -16.88 0.67
C TYR A 151 -5.95 -17.98 1.56
N THR A 152 -5.42 -18.08 2.77
CA THR A 152 -5.93 -19.00 3.78
C THR A 152 -7.11 -18.37 4.50
N ALA A 153 -8.29 -18.99 4.39
CA ALA A 153 -9.48 -18.61 5.14
C ALA A 153 -9.30 -18.90 6.64
N VAL A 154 -10.19 -18.34 7.47
CA VAL A 154 -10.14 -18.48 8.94
C VAL A 154 -10.19 -19.96 9.39
N LEU A 155 -10.87 -20.82 8.63
CA LEU A 155 -10.96 -22.26 8.91
C LEU A 155 -9.76 -23.07 8.38
N GLY A 156 -8.71 -22.41 7.89
CA GLY A 156 -7.45 -23.04 7.46
C GLY A 156 -7.44 -23.56 6.03
N ASN A 157 -8.58 -23.53 5.32
CA ASN A 157 -8.62 -23.89 3.90
C ASN A 157 -8.07 -22.76 3.02
N VAL A 158 -7.37 -23.13 1.94
CA VAL A 158 -6.94 -22.18 0.91
C VAL A 158 -8.14 -21.86 -0.01
N VAL A 159 -8.27 -20.59 -0.37
CA VAL A 159 -9.29 -20.08 -1.28
C VAL A 159 -8.58 -19.31 -2.39
N SER A 160 -8.93 -19.61 -3.64
CA SER A 160 -8.42 -18.96 -4.85
C SER A 160 -9.50 -18.04 -5.42
N VAL A 161 -9.16 -16.78 -5.68
CA VAL A 161 -10.09 -15.77 -6.21
C VAL A 161 -9.42 -14.91 -7.29
N PRO A 162 -10.17 -14.27 -8.20
CA PRO A 162 -9.60 -13.29 -9.11
C PRO A 162 -9.05 -12.08 -8.35
N GLU A 163 -7.91 -11.56 -8.80
CA GLU A 163 -7.29 -10.34 -8.28
C GLU A 163 -7.43 -9.18 -9.27
N VAL A 164 -7.82 -8.01 -8.78
CA VAL A 164 -7.98 -6.79 -9.57
C VAL A 164 -7.29 -5.62 -8.87
N ASN A 165 -6.52 -4.84 -9.63
CA ASN A 165 -6.03 -3.55 -9.19
C ASN A 165 -7.02 -2.46 -9.60
N SER A 166 -7.76 -1.93 -8.62
CA SER A 166 -8.77 -0.91 -8.86
C SER A 166 -8.12 0.43 -9.26
N MET A 167 -8.48 0.93 -10.44
CA MET A 167 -8.12 2.26 -10.93
C MET A 167 -9.15 3.32 -10.54
N ILE A 168 -10.42 2.92 -10.48
CA ILE A 168 -11.56 3.76 -10.07
C ILE A 168 -12.41 2.94 -9.11
N LEU A 169 -12.82 3.52 -7.99
CA LEU A 169 -13.77 2.91 -7.06
C LEU A 169 -14.69 3.98 -6.50
N ASN A 170 -16.00 3.74 -6.64
CA ASN A 170 -17.05 4.63 -6.18
C ASN A 170 -17.93 3.90 -5.16
N VAL A 171 -18.16 4.53 -4.00
CA VAL A 171 -19.17 4.06 -3.05
C VAL A 171 -20.55 4.50 -3.56
N VAL A 172 -21.40 3.53 -3.90
CA VAL A 172 -22.75 3.77 -4.44
C VAL A 172 -23.82 3.66 -3.36
N GLN A 173 -23.58 2.89 -2.30
CA GLN A 173 -24.42 2.84 -1.10
C GLN A 173 -23.53 2.64 0.12
N LYS A 174 -23.72 3.48 1.14
CA LYS A 174 -23.01 3.31 2.42
C LYS A 174 -23.65 2.21 3.25
N GLN A 175 -22.84 1.52 4.05
CA GLN A 175 -23.36 0.59 5.06
C GLN A 175 -24.44 1.27 5.92
N GLY A 176 -25.61 0.62 6.05
CA GLY A 176 -26.70 1.07 6.92
C GLY A 176 -27.57 2.21 6.37
N SER A 177 -27.40 2.60 5.10
CA SER A 177 -28.27 3.56 4.39
C SER A 177 -29.43 2.91 3.66
#